data_AF-A0A124G3G4-F1
#
_entry.id   AF-A0A124G3G4-F1
#
_cell.length_a   1.000
_cell.length_b   1.000
_cell.length_c   1.000
_cell.angle_alpha   90.00
_cell.angle_beta   90.00
_cell.angle_gamma   90.00
#
_symmetry.space_group_name_H-M   'P 1'
#
loop_
_entity.id
_entity.type
_entity.pdbx_description
1 polymer ?
#
loop_
_entity_poly.entity_id
_entity_poly.type
_entity_poly.pdbx_seq_one_letter_code
_entity_poly.pdbx_strand_id
1 'polypeptide(L)'
;MSGRELWRLWRDQFDDDLAALAEAVWAANKMVKTESPDDRDRFYALKDEFILRYATSGRRVRDEPPPPWYHGTQGAVRTLYCYRVQVGERVYRLHSYLRPLEVEPNLSEDGDEMGGSSVDEWSWLPLSYEELYKMLASYAKDRWGFSAEGSI
;
A
#
# COMPACT_ATOMS: atom_id res chain seq x y z
N MET A 1 11.08 5.50 19.21
CA MET A 1 10.08 4.49 19.64
C MET A 1 10.22 3.21 18.80
N SER A 2 9.78 2.07 19.31
CA SER A 2 9.71 0.81 18.56
C SER A 2 8.52 0.81 17.58
N GLY A 3 8.56 -0.02 16.54
CA GLY A 3 7.45 -0.16 15.59
C GLY A 3 6.14 -0.63 16.25
N ARG A 4 6.24 -1.53 17.24
CA ARG A 4 5.09 -1.98 18.05
C ARG A 4 4.45 -0.85 18.85
N GLU A 5 5.27 0.02 19.47
CA GLU A 5 4.77 1.17 20.23
C GLU A 5 4.10 2.20 19.31
N LEU A 6 4.70 2.46 18.15
CA LEU A 6 4.12 3.32 17.13
C LEU A 6 2.76 2.76 16.67
N TRP A 7 2.68 1.46 16.39
CA TRP A 7 1.43 0.81 15.98
C TRP A 7 0.34 0.93 17.04
N ARG A 8 0.69 0.70 18.31
CA ARG A 8 -0.27 0.84 19.41
C ARG A 8 -0.88 2.25 19.47
N LEU A 9 -0.04 3.28 19.45
CA LEU A 9 -0.51 4.67 19.52
C LEU A 9 -1.24 5.12 18.26
N TRP A 10 -0.81 4.63 17.10
CA TRP A 10 -1.48 4.88 15.84
C TRP A 10 -2.89 4.29 15.86
N ARG A 11 -3.01 3.01 16.24
CA ARG A 11 -4.26 2.27 16.32
C ARG A 11 -5.28 2.92 17.26
N ASP A 12 -4.84 3.55 18.36
CA ASP A 12 -5.74 4.19 19.33
C ASP A 12 -6.59 5.33 18.74
N GLN A 13 -6.29 5.80 17.52
CA GLN A 13 -7.06 6.82 16.80
C GLN A 13 -8.18 6.25 15.91
N PHE A 14 -8.30 4.93 15.82
CA PHE A 14 -9.22 4.24 14.91
C PHE A 14 -10.07 3.22 15.66
N ASP A 15 -11.31 3.05 15.23
CA ASP A 15 -12.23 2.06 15.80
C ASP A 15 -11.94 0.63 15.33
N ASP A 16 -11.14 0.49 14.26
CA ASP A 16 -10.87 -0.78 13.57
C ASP A 16 -9.40 -0.91 13.16
N ASP A 17 -8.84 -2.12 13.31
CA ASP A 17 -7.44 -2.42 12.98
C ASP A 17 -7.16 -2.29 11.49
N LEU A 18 -8.12 -2.71 10.65
CA LEU A 18 -7.97 -2.61 9.20
C LEU A 18 -8.06 -1.15 8.75
N ALA A 19 -8.87 -0.31 9.39
CA ALA A 19 -8.90 1.14 9.16
C ALA A 19 -7.56 1.79 9.49
N ALA A 20 -7.01 1.50 10.68
CA ALA A 20 -5.69 1.99 11.09
C ALA A 20 -4.61 1.56 10.09
N LEU A 21 -4.64 0.29 9.67
CA LEU A 21 -3.65 -0.26 8.76
C LEU A 21 -3.76 0.34 7.35
N ALA A 22 -4.98 0.43 6.82
CA ALA A 22 -5.23 0.96 5.49
C ALA A 22 -4.82 2.43 5.40
N GLU A 23 -5.09 3.24 6.43
CA GLU A 23 -4.65 4.64 6.51
C GLU A 23 -3.12 4.73 6.60
N ALA A 24 -2.46 3.89 7.40
CA ALA A 24 -0.99 3.88 7.48
C ALA A 24 -0.33 3.51 6.14
N VAL A 25 -0.85 2.49 5.45
CA VAL A 25 -0.37 2.10 4.12
C VAL A 25 -0.62 3.21 3.09
N TRP A 26 -1.80 3.82 3.13
CA TRP A 26 -2.14 4.92 2.23
C TRP A 26 -1.24 6.14 2.46
N ALA A 27 -1.04 6.56 3.70
CA ALA A 27 -0.16 7.65 4.08
C ALA A 27 1.29 7.39 3.64
N ALA A 28 1.83 6.20 3.97
CA ALA A 28 3.18 5.83 3.56
C ALA A 28 3.32 5.80 2.02
N ASN A 29 2.32 5.30 1.27
CA ASN A 29 2.35 5.28 -0.20
C ASN A 29 2.34 6.69 -0.81
N LYS A 30 1.80 7.68 -0.11
CA LYS A 30 1.83 9.08 -0.52
C LYS A 30 3.23 9.68 -0.26
N MET A 31 3.85 9.36 0.88
CA MET A 31 5.16 9.88 1.29
C MET A 31 6.35 9.23 0.55
N VAL A 32 6.29 7.92 0.29
CA VAL A 32 7.40 7.12 -0.24
C VAL A 32 7.99 7.66 -1.57
N LYS A 33 7.23 8.47 -2.30
CA LYS A 33 7.64 9.02 -3.61
C LYS A 33 8.88 9.91 -3.55
N THR A 34 9.18 10.49 -2.38
CA THR A 34 10.37 11.33 -2.15
C THR A 34 11.57 10.55 -1.64
N GLU A 35 11.40 9.26 -1.34
CA GLU A 35 12.41 8.42 -0.70
C GLU A 35 13.34 7.73 -1.72
N SER A 36 14.39 7.11 -1.21
CA SER A 36 15.36 6.37 -2.02
C SER A 36 14.69 5.22 -2.81
N PRO A 37 15.28 4.75 -3.94
CA PRO A 37 14.81 3.54 -4.62
C PRO A 37 14.66 2.33 -3.69
N ASP A 38 15.66 2.07 -2.85
CA ASP A 38 15.67 0.91 -1.93
C ASP A 38 14.53 0.98 -0.91
N ASP A 39 14.29 2.17 -0.34
CA ASP A 39 13.20 2.36 0.62
C ASP A 39 11.84 2.25 -0.06
N ARG A 40 11.71 2.73 -1.31
CA ARG A 40 10.51 2.56 -2.11
C ARG A 40 10.23 1.09 -2.39
N ASP A 41 11.24 0.33 -2.79
CA ASP A 41 11.08 -1.10 -3.10
C ASP A 41 10.68 -1.89 -1.84
N ARG A 42 11.30 -1.61 -0.70
CA ARG A 42 10.92 -2.21 0.59
C ARG A 42 9.48 -1.89 0.99
N PHE A 43 9.07 -0.63 0.88
CA PHE A 43 7.69 -0.25 1.17
C PHE A 43 6.71 -0.87 0.18
N TYR A 44 7.05 -0.92 -1.12
CA TYR A 44 6.18 -1.52 -2.12
C TYR A 44 6.00 -3.02 -1.90
N ALA A 45 7.03 -3.75 -1.48
CA ALA A 45 6.88 -5.15 -1.06
C ALA A 45 5.89 -5.31 0.11
N LEU A 46 5.94 -4.41 1.09
CA LEU A 46 5.00 -4.40 2.21
C LEU A 46 3.56 -4.05 1.78
N LYS A 47 3.41 -3.03 0.94
CA LYS A 47 2.11 -2.62 0.38
C LYS A 47 1.51 -3.75 -0.46
N ASP A 48 2.34 -4.45 -1.22
CA ASP A 48 1.92 -5.58 -2.03
C ASP A 48 1.44 -6.74 -1.15
N GLU A 49 2.12 -7.04 -0.04
CA GLU A 49 1.65 -8.00 0.97
C GLU A 49 0.31 -7.59 1.58
N PHE A 50 0.11 -6.30 1.87
CA PHE A 50 -1.18 -5.77 2.31
C PHE A 50 -2.28 -6.00 1.24
N ILE A 51 -1.99 -5.69 -0.02
CA ILE A 51 -2.94 -5.88 -1.12
C ILE A 51 -3.33 -7.36 -1.25
N LEU A 52 -2.37 -8.27 -1.21
CA LEU A 52 -2.62 -9.72 -1.32
C LEU A 52 -3.55 -10.26 -0.23
N ARG A 53 -3.56 -9.62 0.94
CA ARG A 53 -4.36 -10.04 2.10
C ARG A 53 -5.74 -9.43 2.17
N TYR A 54 -5.88 -8.18 1.77
CA TYR A 54 -7.08 -7.39 2.06
C TYR A 54 -7.81 -6.87 0.82
N ALA A 55 -7.21 -6.96 -0.37
CA ALA A 55 -7.93 -6.69 -1.60
C ALA A 55 -8.57 -7.97 -2.13
N THR A 56 -9.87 -7.90 -2.43
CA THR A 56 -10.64 -9.04 -2.99
C THR A 56 -10.45 -9.18 -4.49
N SER A 57 -10.17 -8.07 -5.18
CA SER A 57 -10.13 -7.99 -6.63
C SER A 57 -9.38 -6.73 -7.08
N GLY A 58 -9.07 -6.66 -8.38
CA GLY A 58 -8.45 -5.48 -8.97
C GLY A 58 -8.90 -5.23 -10.40
N ARG A 59 -8.71 -4.00 -10.85
CA ARG A 59 -8.95 -3.54 -12.22
C ARG A 59 -7.65 -3.33 -12.95
N ARG A 60 -7.60 -3.70 -14.22
CA ARG A 60 -6.51 -3.30 -15.12
C ARG A 60 -6.57 -1.80 -15.38
N VAL A 61 -5.48 -1.08 -15.11
CA VAL A 61 -5.36 0.35 -15.37
C VAL A 61 -4.71 0.58 -16.73
N ARG A 62 -3.48 0.11 -16.89
CA ARG A 62 -2.69 0.29 -18.11
C ARG A 62 -1.53 -0.69 -18.17
N ASP A 63 -1.00 -0.83 -19.37
CA ASP A 63 0.25 -1.51 -19.63
C ASP A 63 1.40 -0.52 -19.69
N GLU A 64 2.53 -0.89 -19.11
CA GLU A 64 3.75 -0.09 -19.13
C GLU A 64 4.92 -0.93 -19.63
N PRO A 65 5.88 -0.31 -20.34
CA PRO A 65 7.15 -0.97 -20.62
C PRO A 65 7.87 -1.28 -19.31
N PRO A 66 8.74 -2.29 -19.30
CA PRO A 66 9.52 -2.59 -18.12
C PRO A 66 10.62 -1.51 -17.96
N PRO A 67 11.13 -1.28 -16.73
CA PRO A 67 12.19 -0.35 -16.47
C PRO A 67 13.43 -0.75 -17.25
N PRO A 68 14.30 0.21 -17.59
CA PRO A 68 15.54 -0.06 -18.34
C PRO A 68 16.44 -1.12 -17.70
N TRP A 69 16.36 -1.29 -16.38
CA TRP A 69 17.14 -2.26 -15.60
C TRP A 69 16.49 -3.65 -15.48
N TYR A 70 15.30 -3.87 -16.03
CA TYR A 70 14.64 -5.17 -16.00
C TYR A 70 15.16 -6.08 -17.12
N HIS A 71 15.92 -7.12 -16.75
CA HIS A 71 16.52 -8.08 -17.68
C HIS A 71 15.54 -9.18 -18.16
N GLY A 72 14.27 -8.81 -18.38
CA GLY A 72 13.27 -9.72 -18.95
C GLY A 72 13.40 -9.88 -20.47
N THR A 73 12.48 -10.66 -21.06
CA THR A 73 12.41 -10.82 -22.51
C THR A 73 12.12 -9.47 -23.18
N GLN A 74 12.81 -9.15 -24.29
CA GLN A 74 12.50 -7.97 -25.09
C GLN A 74 11.00 -7.99 -25.48
N GLY A 75 10.30 -6.89 -25.20
CA GLY A 75 8.84 -6.79 -25.39
C GLY A 75 7.98 -7.20 -24.19
N ALA A 76 8.58 -7.54 -23.05
CA ALA A 76 7.83 -7.80 -21.81
C ALA A 76 7.05 -6.54 -21.38
N VAL A 77 5.76 -6.68 -21.10
CA VAL A 77 4.90 -5.60 -20.62
C VAL A 77 4.52 -5.90 -19.18
N ARG A 78 4.53 -4.87 -18.33
CA ARG A 78 3.97 -4.94 -16.98
C ARG A 78 2.60 -4.28 -16.97
N THR A 79 1.62 -4.91 -16.34
CA THR A 79 0.28 -4.34 -16.23
C THR A 79 0.12 -3.74 -14.85
N LEU A 80 -0.22 -2.46 -14.78
CA LEU A 80 -0.59 -1.78 -13.54
C LEU A 80 -2.05 -2.10 -13.22
N TYR A 81 -2.29 -2.58 -12.01
CA TYR A 81 -3.63 -2.85 -11.49
C TYR A 81 -4.00 -1.84 -10.39
N CYS A 82 -5.28 -1.49 -10.32
CA CYS A 82 -5.86 -0.72 -9.23
C CYS A 82 -6.69 -1.66 -8.37
N TYR A 83 -6.33 -1.73 -7.09
CA TYR A 83 -6.99 -2.52 -6.07
C TYR A 83 -7.86 -1.63 -5.20
N ARG A 84 -9.01 -2.15 -4.77
CA ARG A 84 -9.87 -1.52 -3.77
C ARG A 84 -9.78 -2.32 -2.47
N VAL A 85 -9.53 -1.62 -1.37
CA VAL A 85 -9.71 -2.15 -0.02
C VAL A 85 -10.81 -1.33 0.63
N GLN A 86 -11.96 -1.95 0.85
CA GLN A 86 -13.10 -1.31 1.51
C GLN A 86 -13.00 -1.52 3.02
N VAL A 87 -13.11 -0.42 3.78
CA VAL A 87 -13.13 -0.43 5.23
C VAL A 87 -14.27 0.45 5.71
N GLY A 88 -15.34 -0.18 6.20
CA GLY A 88 -16.59 0.51 6.47
C GLY A 88 -17.11 1.22 5.22
N GLU A 89 -17.30 2.53 5.31
CA GLU A 89 -17.77 3.40 4.23
C GLU A 89 -16.62 3.93 3.35
N ARG A 90 -15.36 3.73 3.73
CA ARG A 90 -14.18 4.24 3.01
C ARG A 90 -13.64 3.21 2.01
N VAL A 91 -13.18 3.69 0.86
CA VAL A 91 -12.55 2.85 -0.17
C VAL A 91 -11.12 3.31 -0.48
N TYR A 92 -10.13 2.54 -0.03
CA TYR A 92 -8.72 2.80 -0.31
C TYR A 92 -8.35 2.21 -1.67
N ARG A 93 -7.85 3.07 -2.57
CA ARG A 93 -7.37 2.67 -3.90
C ARG A 93 -5.86 2.59 -3.90
N LEU A 94 -5.31 1.41 -4.18
CA LEU A 94 -3.86 1.17 -4.23
C LEU A 94 -3.48 0.62 -5.59
N HIS A 95 -2.33 1.07 -6.11
CA HIS A 95 -1.80 0.55 -7.36
C HIS A 95 -0.66 -0.43 -7.10
N SER A 96 -0.66 -1.54 -7.83
CA SER A 96 0.42 -2.54 -7.80
C SER A 96 0.56 -3.22 -9.16
N TYR A 97 1.74 -3.79 -9.41
CA TYR A 97 2.00 -4.64 -10.57
C TYR A 97 1.74 -6.12 -10.29
N LEU A 98 1.37 -6.47 -9.05
CA LEU A 98 0.83 -7.79 -8.76
C LEU A 98 -0.44 -8.01 -9.60
N ARG A 99 -0.58 -9.22 -10.12
CA ARG A 99 -1.81 -9.61 -10.84
C ARG A 99 -2.85 -10.06 -9.81
N PRO A 100 -4.06 -9.47 -9.79
CA PRO A 100 -5.12 -9.94 -8.90
C PRO A 100 -5.58 -11.34 -9.32
N LEU A 101 -6.07 -12.12 -8.36
CA LEU A 101 -6.71 -13.42 -8.63
C LEU A 101 -7.95 -13.25 -9.51
N GLU A 102 -8.72 -12.19 -9.24
CA GLU A 102 -9.89 -11.80 -10.01
C GLU A 102 -9.70 -10.40 -10.60
N VAL A 103 -9.72 -10.31 -11.93
CA VAL A 103 -9.68 -9.04 -12.67
C VAL A 103 -11.10 -8.63 -13.01
N GLU A 104 -11.59 -7.55 -12.42
CA GLU A 104 -12.94 -7.06 -12.69
C GLU A 104 -12.97 -6.22 -13.98
N PRO A 105 -13.83 -6.57 -14.96
CA PRO A 105 -13.86 -5.89 -16.25
C PRO A 105 -14.48 -4.49 -16.20
N ASN A 106 -15.34 -4.20 -15.21
CA ASN A 106 -16.19 -3.00 -15.18
C ASN A 106 -16.15 -2.23 -13.85
N LEU A 107 -15.06 -2.33 -13.09
CA LEU A 107 -14.90 -1.56 -11.85
C LEU A 107 -14.84 -0.06 -12.19
N SER A 108 -15.94 0.67 -11.98
CA SER A 108 -16.05 2.10 -12.29
C SER A 108 -15.10 2.94 -11.43
N GLU A 109 -14.60 4.05 -11.98
CA GLU A 109 -13.86 5.05 -11.19
C GLU A 109 -14.79 5.78 -10.21
N ASP A 110 -16.04 5.97 -10.62
CA ASP A 110 -17.01 6.87 -9.99
C ASP A 110 -17.76 6.20 -8.82
N GLY A 111 -17.93 6.96 -7.73
CA GLY A 111 -19.01 6.74 -6.77
C GLY A 111 -18.65 6.88 -5.29
N ASP A 112 -17.45 6.44 -4.88
CA ASP A 112 -17.18 6.26 -3.45
C ASP A 112 -16.14 7.26 -2.95
N GLU A 113 -16.48 7.94 -1.85
CA GLU A 113 -15.56 8.79 -1.07
C GLU A 113 -14.21 8.08 -0.95
N MET A 114 -13.17 8.71 -1.49
CA MET A 114 -11.84 8.12 -1.46
C MET A 114 -11.43 7.88 0.00
N GLY A 115 -11.06 6.65 0.33
CA GLY A 115 -10.37 6.34 1.58
C GLY A 115 -9.03 7.08 1.62
N GLY A 116 -8.72 7.62 2.80
CA GLY A 116 -7.69 8.63 3.00
C GLY A 116 -8.35 9.98 3.24
N SER A 117 -8.12 10.55 4.42
CA SER A 117 -8.59 11.90 4.77
C SER A 117 -8.30 12.87 3.62
N SER A 118 -9.32 13.59 3.14
CA SER A 118 -9.22 14.64 2.10
C SER A 118 -8.43 15.87 2.56
N VAL A 119 -7.71 15.77 3.67
CA VAL A 119 -6.91 16.85 4.21
C VAL A 119 -5.61 16.87 3.41
N ASP A 120 -5.62 17.70 2.37
CA ASP A 120 -4.50 18.10 1.50
C ASP A 120 -3.29 18.67 2.27
N GLU A 121 -3.40 18.81 3.59
CA GLU A 121 -2.34 19.30 4.46
C GLU A 121 -1.73 18.14 5.23
N TRP A 122 -0.53 17.73 4.84
CA TRP A 122 0.34 16.76 5.50
C TRP A 122 0.70 17.11 6.97
N SER A 123 0.09 18.16 7.52
CA SER A 123 0.32 18.74 8.84
C SER A 123 -0.35 17.96 9.97
N TRP A 124 -1.28 17.04 9.69
CA TRP A 124 -1.99 16.26 10.72
C TRP A 124 -1.35 14.91 11.06
N LEU A 125 -0.41 14.40 10.24
CA LEU A 125 0.27 13.14 10.51
C LEU A 125 1.51 13.39 11.37
N PRO A 126 1.53 12.99 12.66
CA PRO A 126 2.67 13.24 13.55
C PRO A 126 3.88 12.34 13.26
N LEU A 127 3.82 11.48 12.22
CA LEU A 127 4.84 10.48 11.91
C LEU A 127 5.54 10.77 10.59
N SER A 128 6.86 10.68 10.61
CA SER A 128 7.69 10.64 9.42
C SER A 128 7.47 9.34 8.60
N TYR A 129 7.94 9.33 7.36
CA TYR A 129 7.94 8.12 6.53
C TYR A 129 8.68 6.97 7.23
N GLU A 130 9.84 7.23 7.83
CA GLU A 130 10.62 6.21 8.53
C GLU A 130 9.83 5.60 9.68
N GLU A 131 9.10 6.42 10.45
CA GLU A 131 8.26 5.95 11.54
C GLU A 131 7.06 5.12 11.03
N LEU A 132 6.40 5.56 9.95
CA LEU A 132 5.33 4.79 9.31
C LEU A 132 5.85 3.45 8.77
N TYR A 133 6.99 3.45 8.06
CA TYR A 133 7.59 2.24 7.52
C TYR A 133 7.98 1.29 8.66
N LYS A 134 8.65 1.78 9.71
CA LYS A 134 9.03 0.98 10.88
C LYS A 134 7.83 0.37 11.59
N MET A 135 6.76 1.15 11.75
CA MET A 135 5.50 0.69 12.31
C MET A 135 4.88 -0.42 11.47
N LEU A 136 4.72 -0.18 10.16
CA LEU A 136 4.15 -1.13 9.21
C LEU A 136 4.99 -2.42 9.13
N ALA A 137 6.31 -2.31 9.06
CA ALA A 137 7.22 -3.45 8.99
C ALA A 137 7.14 -4.31 10.27
N SER A 138 7.05 -3.67 11.44
CA SER A 138 6.83 -4.38 12.70
C SER A 138 5.48 -5.09 12.71
N TYR A 139 4.41 -4.41 12.27
CA TYR A 139 3.09 -5.02 12.17
C TYR A 139 3.09 -6.24 11.22
N ALA A 140 3.66 -6.09 10.03
CA ALA A 140 3.75 -7.14 9.03
C ALA A 140 4.55 -8.35 9.55
N LYS A 141 5.68 -8.11 10.23
CA LYS A 141 6.46 -9.17 10.86
C LYS A 141 5.67 -9.91 11.92
N ASP A 142 5.01 -9.18 12.82
CA ASP A 142 4.31 -9.76 13.97
C ASP A 142 2.99 -10.47 13.60
N ARG A 143 2.26 -9.93 12.62
CA ARG A 143 0.93 -10.41 12.24
C ARG A 143 0.91 -11.32 11.02
N TRP A 144 1.86 -11.11 10.10
CA TRP A 144 1.90 -11.84 8.83
C TRP A 144 3.12 -12.75 8.71
N GLY A 145 4.12 -12.61 9.58
CA GLY A 145 5.42 -13.26 9.42
C GLY A 145 6.22 -12.71 8.23
N PHE A 146 5.84 -11.54 7.70
CA PHE A 146 6.46 -10.95 6.51
C PHE A 146 7.64 -10.05 6.87
N SER A 147 8.71 -10.10 6.08
CA SER A 147 9.84 -9.17 6.15
C SER A 147 10.30 -8.78 4.74
N ALA A 148 10.36 -7.48 4.47
CA ALA A 148 10.82 -6.96 3.19
C ALA A 148 12.32 -7.24 2.94
N GLU A 149 13.09 -7.59 3.96
CA GLU A 149 14.53 -7.95 3.85
C GLU A 149 14.77 -9.34 3.22
N GLY A 150 13.73 -10.16 3.04
CA GLY A 150 13.82 -11.51 2.48
C GLY A 150 13.18 -11.70 1.11
N SER A 151 12.64 -10.63 0.50
CA SER A 151 12.00 -10.68 -0.81
C SER A 151 12.99 -10.21 -1.89
N ILE A 152 13.90 -11.11 -2.30
CA ILE A 152 14.77 -10.96 -3.47
C ILE A 152 14.59 -12.17 -4.36
#